data_AF-A0A401ZV92-F1
#
_entry.id   AF-A0A401ZV92-F1
#
_cell.length_a   1.000
_cell.length_b   1.000
_cell.length_c   1.000
_cell.angle_alpha   90.00
_cell.angle_beta   90.00
_cell.angle_gamma   90.00
#
_symmetry.space_group_name_H-M   'P 1'
#
loop_
_entity.id
_entity.type
_entity.pdbx_description
1 polymer ?
#
loop_
_entity_poly.entity_id
_entity_poly.type
_entity_poly.pdbx_seq_one_letter_code
_entity_poly.pdbx_strand_id
1 'polypeptide(L)'
;MESELEQHLAKLNKQQLLLLVELLVVRNAHLSAEIEALLSTLLFEDEEFNADKLTLHRSLPQQLSPPLATALYQEQIEGFMARLQQGVMPQLLFDELCQILQQAEALADQYEYRQALELFALTLDARLGLDHTILTALFDRALDEFMPVLDMLLSEASSLIMPHPDAEATPLLPEDLRQLWLQRIFSLWLKRIDAHQAEEHLPEMLLEMAWHEDVPLLQYLLQQELQSSASYAHSNIVDFSHQSRTRILEKFLKELPAL
;
A
#
# COMPACT_ATOMS: atom_id res chain seq x y z
N MET A 1 15.28 49.90 10.16
CA MET A 1 14.00 50.22 9.48
C MET A 1 13.78 49.08 8.51
N GLU A 2 12.95 48.10 8.89
CA GLU A 2 12.60 47.00 7.98
C GLU A 2 11.85 47.56 6.78
N SER A 3 12.16 47.06 5.60
CA SER A 3 11.57 47.51 4.33
C SER A 3 10.07 47.21 4.31
N GLU A 4 9.24 48.09 3.72
CA GLU A 4 7.80 47.83 3.53
C GLU A 4 7.52 46.51 2.79
N LEU A 5 8.50 46.03 2.01
CA LEU A 5 8.47 44.73 1.35
C LEU A 5 8.59 43.57 2.34
N GLU A 6 9.49 43.66 3.32
CA GLU A 6 9.70 42.60 4.34
C GLU A 6 8.46 42.44 5.21
N GLN A 7 7.81 43.55 5.56
CA GLN A 7 6.56 43.53 6.32
C GLN A 7 5.38 42.94 5.54
N HIS A 8 5.39 43.05 4.20
CA HIS A 8 4.39 42.40 3.36
C HIS A 8 4.69 40.92 3.17
N LEU A 9 5.95 40.55 2.94
CA LEU A 9 6.37 39.16 2.82
C LEU A 9 6.10 38.37 4.11
N ALA A 10 6.32 38.98 5.28
CA ALA A 10 6.05 38.36 6.57
C ALA A 10 4.56 38.07 6.85
N LYS A 11 3.64 38.75 6.13
CA LYS A 11 2.19 38.53 6.26
C LYS A 11 1.65 37.48 5.27
N LEU A 12 2.45 37.08 4.29
CA LEU A 12 2.05 36.08 3.30
C LEU A 12 2.20 34.68 3.87
N ASN A 13 1.24 33.81 3.54
CA ASN A 13 1.35 32.40 3.90
C ASN A 13 2.35 31.67 2.97
N LYS A 14 2.78 30.47 3.37
CA LYS A 14 3.79 29.69 2.64
C LYS A 14 3.44 29.47 1.17
N GLN A 15 2.16 29.25 0.87
CA GLN A 15 1.68 29.03 -0.50
C GLN A 15 1.77 30.30 -1.36
N GLN A 16 1.45 31.46 -0.79
CA GLN A 16 1.56 32.75 -1.47
C GLN A 16 3.02 33.14 -1.73
N LEU A 17 3.93 32.81 -0.81
CA LEU A 17 5.38 33.03 -1.00
C LEU A 17 5.94 32.12 -2.10
N LEU A 18 5.54 30.84 -2.14
CA LEU A 18 5.94 29.91 -3.19
C LEU A 18 5.48 30.38 -4.57
N LEU A 19 4.21 30.78 -4.71
CA LEU A 19 3.68 31.34 -5.97
C LEU A 19 4.42 32.61 -6.41
N LEU A 20 4.81 33.46 -5.47
CA LEU A 20 5.59 34.67 -5.77
C LEU A 20 6.98 34.30 -6.30
N VAL A 21 7.65 33.32 -5.69
CA VAL A 21 8.97 32.83 -6.13
C VAL A 21 8.86 32.18 -7.50
N GLU A 22 7.86 31.33 -7.75
CA GLU A 22 7.62 30.73 -9.07
C GLU A 22 7.41 31.79 -10.16
N LEU A 23 6.59 32.81 -9.89
CA LEU A 23 6.39 33.92 -10.82
C LEU A 23 7.67 34.72 -11.09
N LEU A 24 8.53 34.89 -10.09
CA LEU A 24 9.80 35.60 -10.22
C LEU A 24 10.83 34.79 -11.02
N VAL A 25 10.89 33.47 -10.81
CA VAL A 25 11.76 32.54 -11.55
C VAL A 25 11.36 32.45 -13.03
N VAL A 26 10.06 32.31 -13.32
CA VAL A 26 9.54 32.27 -14.70
C VAL A 26 9.85 33.57 -15.45
N ARG A 27 9.76 34.72 -14.78
CA ARG A 27 10.04 36.02 -15.40
C ARG A 27 11.52 36.34 -15.49
N ASN A 28 12.36 35.74 -14.65
CA ASN A 28 13.79 36.04 -14.58
C ASN A 28 14.59 34.75 -14.49
N ALA A 29 14.76 34.07 -15.63
CA ALA A 29 15.44 32.77 -15.69
C ALA A 29 16.87 32.75 -15.11
N HIS A 30 17.55 33.91 -15.07
CA HIS A 30 18.88 34.03 -14.46
C HIS A 30 18.86 33.94 -12.92
N LEU A 31 17.73 34.25 -12.28
CA LEU A 31 17.56 34.11 -10.82
C LEU A 31 17.33 32.66 -10.39
N SER A 32 16.97 31.75 -11.31
CA SER A 32 16.72 30.34 -11.00
C SER A 32 17.97 29.69 -10.39
N ALA A 33 19.14 29.92 -11.00
CA ALA A 33 20.40 29.34 -10.53
C ALA A 33 20.83 29.90 -9.16
N GLU A 34 20.54 31.19 -8.89
CA GLU A 34 20.85 31.80 -7.59
C GLU A 34 19.89 31.35 -6.49
N ILE A 35 18.60 31.19 -6.81
CA ILE A 35 17.59 30.68 -5.89
C ILE A 35 17.87 29.21 -5.58
N GLU A 36 18.19 28.39 -6.58
CA GLU A 36 18.61 27.00 -6.39
C GLU A 36 19.87 26.91 -5.53
N ALA A 37 20.87 27.78 -5.78
CA ALA A 37 22.08 27.82 -4.97
C ALA A 37 21.77 28.18 -3.51
N LEU A 38 20.97 29.22 -3.26
CA LEU A 38 20.60 29.65 -1.91
C LEU A 38 19.75 28.61 -1.15
N LEU A 39 18.78 27.99 -1.83
CA LEU A 39 17.97 26.90 -1.25
C LEU A 39 18.84 25.69 -0.94
N SER A 40 19.79 25.37 -1.82
CA SER A 40 20.76 24.31 -1.56
C SER A 40 21.55 24.61 -0.30
N THR A 41 22.10 25.82 -0.13
CA THR A 41 22.84 26.20 1.08
C THR A 41 22.00 26.13 2.35
N LEU A 42 20.72 26.51 2.28
CA LEU A 42 19.79 26.44 3.42
C LEU A 42 19.43 25.00 3.80
N LEU A 43 19.46 24.06 2.85
CA LEU A 43 19.21 22.64 3.08
C LEU A 43 20.44 21.89 3.65
N PHE A 44 21.63 22.50 3.62
CA PHE A 44 22.85 21.90 4.15
C PHE A 44 23.17 22.27 5.61
N GLU A 45 22.41 23.19 6.24
CA GLU A 45 22.65 23.58 7.65
C GLU A 45 21.86 22.76 8.67
N ASP A 46 20.90 21.92 8.26
CA ASP A 46 20.24 20.94 9.13
C ASP A 46 20.71 19.52 8.77
N GLU A 47 21.72 19.04 9.49
CA GLU A 47 22.21 17.65 9.40
C GLU A 47 21.09 16.63 9.73
N GLU A 48 21.05 15.52 8.96
CA GLU A 48 20.20 14.32 9.09
C GLU A 48 18.73 14.38 8.61
N PHE A 49 18.48 14.80 7.37
CA PHE A 49 17.26 14.39 6.66
C PHE A 49 17.59 13.79 5.28
N ASN A 50 17.34 12.48 5.14
CA ASN A 50 17.60 11.67 3.94
C ASN A 50 17.09 12.34 2.65
N ALA A 51 18.02 12.87 1.86
CA ALA A 51 17.78 13.58 0.60
C ALA A 51 17.51 12.67 -0.61
N ASP A 52 17.14 11.40 -0.39
CA ASP A 52 16.75 10.47 -1.46
C ASP A 52 15.22 10.33 -1.64
N LYS A 53 14.40 11.08 -0.88
CA LYS A 53 12.92 10.96 -0.94
C LYS A 53 12.16 12.12 -1.56
N LEU A 54 12.81 13.13 -2.16
CA LEU A 54 12.10 14.32 -2.66
C LEU A 54 12.47 14.74 -4.09
N THR A 55 12.73 13.78 -4.98
CA THR A 55 12.62 14.03 -6.42
C THR A 55 11.23 13.72 -6.92
N LEU A 56 10.43 14.80 -7.00
CA LEU A 56 9.44 15.10 -8.03
C LEU A 56 8.66 13.90 -8.58
N HIS A 57 7.38 13.81 -8.18
CA HIS A 57 6.31 13.10 -8.88
C HIS A 57 6.38 13.31 -10.40
N ARG A 58 7.15 12.45 -11.07
CA ARG A 58 6.92 12.10 -12.46
C ARG A 58 5.69 11.22 -12.42
N SER A 59 4.62 11.70 -13.05
CA SER A 59 3.60 10.86 -13.68
C SER A 59 4.21 9.52 -14.07
N LEU A 60 3.60 8.41 -13.58
CA LEU A 60 4.02 7.03 -13.78
C LEU A 60 4.81 6.92 -15.10
N PRO A 61 6.13 6.66 -15.08
CA PRO A 61 6.80 6.33 -16.31
C PRO A 61 6.12 5.07 -16.82
N GLN A 62 5.34 5.17 -17.90
CA GLN A 62 5.18 4.06 -18.83
C GLN A 62 6.56 3.80 -19.47
N GLN A 63 7.56 3.46 -18.64
CA GLN A 63 8.77 2.86 -19.15
C GLN A 63 8.38 1.43 -19.48
N LEU A 64 8.42 1.15 -20.77
CA LEU A 64 8.25 -0.15 -21.39
C LEU A 64 9.40 -1.06 -20.94
N SER A 65 9.40 -1.44 -19.68
CA SER A 65 10.15 -2.60 -19.21
C SER A 65 9.56 -3.83 -19.92
N PRO A 66 10.40 -4.81 -20.30
CA PRO A 66 9.89 -6.04 -20.88
C PRO A 66 8.84 -6.63 -19.94
N PRO A 67 7.71 -7.16 -20.45
CA PRO A 67 6.67 -7.70 -19.60
C PRO A 67 7.31 -8.73 -18.66
N LEU A 68 7.15 -8.51 -17.35
CA LEU A 68 7.60 -9.46 -16.35
C LEU A 68 7.08 -10.84 -16.74
N ALA A 69 7.91 -11.86 -16.59
CA ALA A 69 7.50 -13.23 -16.83
C ALA A 69 6.64 -13.73 -15.65
N THR A 70 5.53 -13.04 -15.35
CA THR A 70 4.58 -13.35 -14.26
C THR A 70 4.12 -14.81 -14.32
N ALA A 71 4.01 -15.36 -15.53
CA ALA A 71 3.70 -16.78 -15.74
C ALA A 71 4.73 -17.74 -15.14
N LEU A 72 6.03 -17.39 -15.15
CA LEU A 72 7.08 -18.23 -14.53
C LEU A 72 6.94 -18.24 -13.01
N TYR A 73 6.72 -17.08 -12.40
CA TYR A 73 6.51 -16.97 -10.96
C TYR A 73 5.21 -17.68 -10.54
N GLN A 74 4.16 -17.58 -11.36
CA GLN A 74 2.92 -18.29 -11.15
C GLN A 74 3.13 -19.80 -11.16
N GLU A 75 3.77 -20.34 -12.20
CA GLU A 75 4.08 -21.77 -12.29
C GLU A 75 4.94 -22.25 -11.10
N GLN A 76 5.92 -21.43 -10.69
CA GLN A 76 6.75 -21.73 -9.54
C GLN A 76 5.94 -21.85 -8.25
N ILE A 77 5.07 -20.86 -7.96
CA ILE A 77 4.23 -20.83 -6.77
C ILE A 77 3.20 -21.98 -6.77
N GLU A 78 2.53 -22.22 -7.90
CA GLU A 78 1.58 -23.34 -8.06
C GLU A 78 2.27 -24.70 -7.84
N GLY A 79 3.56 -24.81 -8.20
CA GLY A 79 4.37 -26.00 -8.01
C GLY A 79 4.78 -26.30 -6.56
N PHE A 80 4.66 -25.34 -5.62
CA PHE A 80 5.17 -25.53 -4.25
C PHE A 80 4.50 -26.70 -3.52
N MET A 81 3.20 -26.92 -3.72
CA MET A 81 2.50 -28.06 -3.11
C MET A 81 3.03 -29.39 -3.62
N ALA A 82 3.19 -29.55 -4.94
CA ALA A 82 3.71 -30.77 -5.53
C ALA A 82 5.15 -31.04 -5.06
N ARG A 83 5.97 -30.00 -4.96
CA ARG A 83 7.37 -30.10 -4.51
C ARG A 83 7.47 -30.46 -3.03
N LEU A 84 6.61 -29.89 -2.18
CA LEU A 84 6.54 -30.26 -0.77
C LEU A 84 6.18 -31.75 -0.62
N GLN A 85 5.22 -32.25 -1.40
CA GLN A 85 4.85 -33.68 -1.42
C GLN A 85 5.97 -34.60 -1.91
N GLN A 86 6.86 -34.10 -2.78
CA GLN A 86 8.06 -34.80 -3.23
C GLN A 86 9.20 -34.79 -2.19
N GLY A 87 8.99 -34.18 -1.03
CA GLY A 87 9.98 -34.14 0.06
C GLY A 87 10.99 -32.99 -0.05
N VAL A 88 10.70 -31.97 -0.86
CA VAL A 88 11.48 -30.72 -0.84
C VAL A 88 11.36 -30.10 0.55
N MET A 89 12.49 -29.67 1.11
CA MET A 89 12.53 -29.06 2.44
C MET A 89 11.70 -27.77 2.48
N PRO A 90 10.83 -27.58 3.50
CA PRO A 90 10.02 -26.35 3.64
C PRO A 90 10.84 -25.06 3.60
N GLN A 91 12.04 -25.08 4.20
CA GLN A 91 12.94 -23.92 4.20
C GLN A 91 13.36 -23.50 2.78
N LEU A 92 13.59 -24.45 1.88
CA LEU A 92 13.96 -24.12 0.49
C LEU A 92 12.80 -23.48 -0.26
N LEU A 93 11.56 -23.92 0.00
CA LEU A 93 10.36 -23.27 -0.56
C LEU A 93 10.15 -21.87 0.02
N PHE A 94 10.47 -21.68 1.31
CA PHE A 94 10.44 -20.37 1.95
C PHE A 94 11.47 -19.41 1.33
N ASP A 95 12.72 -19.86 1.17
CA ASP A 95 13.78 -19.05 0.58
C ASP A 95 13.42 -18.64 -0.86
N GLU A 96 12.82 -19.55 -1.64
CA GLU A 96 12.31 -19.23 -2.97
C GLU A 96 11.16 -18.23 -2.95
N LEU A 97 10.23 -18.35 -1.99
CA LEU A 97 9.15 -17.38 -1.83
C LEU A 97 9.68 -15.98 -1.49
N CYS A 98 10.65 -15.91 -0.57
CA CYS A 98 11.33 -14.65 -0.25
C CYS A 98 12.04 -14.07 -1.46
N GLN A 99 12.66 -14.88 -2.33
CA GLN A 99 13.27 -14.38 -3.57
C GLN A 99 12.24 -13.73 -4.51
N ILE A 100 11.01 -14.28 -4.60
CA ILE A 100 9.93 -13.68 -5.40
C ILE A 100 9.53 -12.32 -4.81
N LEU A 101 9.38 -12.22 -3.49
CA LEU A 101 8.99 -10.98 -2.82
C LEU A 101 10.12 -9.93 -2.81
N GLN A 102 11.38 -10.35 -2.69
CA GLN A 102 12.55 -9.47 -2.88
C GLN A 102 12.61 -8.92 -4.31
N GLN A 103 12.21 -9.72 -5.30
CA GLN A 103 12.10 -9.22 -6.67
C GLN A 103 10.99 -8.16 -6.79
N ALA A 104 9.88 -8.31 -6.07
CA ALA A 104 8.83 -7.30 -6.00
C ALA A 104 9.33 -6.01 -5.34
N GLU A 105 10.05 -6.10 -4.24
CA GLU A 105 10.71 -4.96 -3.57
C GLU A 105 11.71 -4.26 -4.50
N ALA A 106 12.59 -5.02 -5.17
CA ALA A 106 13.55 -4.47 -6.12
C ALA A 106 12.88 -3.76 -7.31
N LEU A 107 11.70 -4.22 -7.75
CA LEU A 107 10.88 -3.55 -8.75
C LEU A 107 10.27 -2.25 -8.20
N ALA A 108 9.83 -2.25 -6.94
CA ALA A 108 9.33 -1.06 -6.26
C ALA A 108 10.42 0.02 -6.16
N ASP A 109 11.65 -0.35 -5.79
CA ASP A 109 12.81 0.55 -5.75
C ASP A 109 13.16 1.16 -7.11
N GLN A 110 12.82 0.45 -8.19
CA GLN A 110 12.97 0.91 -9.57
C GLN A 110 11.76 1.71 -10.08
N TYR A 111 10.81 2.04 -9.21
CA TYR A 111 9.55 2.71 -9.53
C TYR A 111 8.65 1.91 -10.47
N GLU A 112 8.86 0.59 -10.57
CA GLU A 112 8.03 -0.35 -11.35
C GLU A 112 6.86 -0.89 -10.51
N TYR A 113 6.14 0.01 -9.83
CA TYR A 113 5.12 -0.32 -8.84
C TYR A 113 4.06 -1.32 -9.32
N ARG A 114 3.62 -1.21 -10.58
CA ARG A 114 2.64 -2.14 -11.13
C ARG A 114 3.15 -3.58 -11.12
N GLN A 115 4.39 -3.80 -11.55
CA GLN A 115 4.97 -5.15 -11.61
C GLN A 115 5.26 -5.68 -10.21
N ALA A 116 5.72 -4.82 -9.29
CA ALA A 116 5.87 -5.15 -7.88
C ALA A 116 4.54 -5.63 -7.28
N LEU A 117 3.48 -4.85 -7.46
CA LEU A 117 2.12 -5.19 -7.01
C LEU A 117 1.63 -6.49 -7.67
N GLU A 118 1.88 -6.73 -8.94
CA GLU A 118 1.52 -8.00 -9.61
C GLU A 118 2.17 -9.23 -8.93
N LEU A 119 3.43 -9.14 -8.48
CA LEU A 119 4.09 -10.22 -7.74
C LEU A 119 3.55 -10.40 -6.32
N PHE A 120 3.25 -9.31 -5.61
CA PHE A 120 2.57 -9.38 -4.32
C PHE A 120 1.17 -10.00 -4.45
N ALA A 121 0.41 -9.61 -5.48
CA ALA A 121 -0.92 -10.14 -5.75
C ALA A 121 -0.86 -11.65 -6.03
N LEU A 122 0.09 -12.09 -6.86
CA LEU A 122 0.32 -13.51 -7.14
C LEU A 122 0.55 -14.31 -5.86
N THR A 123 1.42 -13.80 -4.98
CA THR A 123 1.78 -14.44 -3.72
C THR A 123 0.60 -14.51 -2.75
N LEU A 124 -0.14 -13.41 -2.64
CA LEU A 124 -1.37 -13.33 -1.82
C LEU A 124 -2.46 -14.26 -2.34
N ASP A 125 -2.73 -14.25 -3.64
CA ASP A 125 -3.76 -15.10 -4.26
C ASP A 125 -3.46 -16.58 -4.01
N ALA A 126 -2.19 -16.98 -4.15
CA ALA A 126 -1.76 -18.32 -3.78
C ALA A 126 -2.00 -18.61 -2.30
N ARG A 127 -1.59 -17.72 -1.39
CA ARG A 127 -1.85 -17.88 0.06
C ARG A 127 -3.34 -17.99 0.39
N LEU A 128 -4.19 -17.22 -0.28
CA LEU A 128 -5.63 -17.23 -0.11
C LEU A 128 -6.26 -18.53 -0.65
N GLY A 129 -5.64 -19.19 -1.63
CA GLY A 129 -6.05 -20.52 -2.12
C GLY A 129 -5.52 -21.71 -1.32
N LEU A 130 -4.61 -21.51 -0.36
CA LEU A 130 -4.00 -22.60 0.40
C LEU A 130 -4.83 -23.06 1.61
N ASP A 131 -4.97 -24.38 1.71
CA ASP A 131 -5.49 -25.10 2.90
C ASP A 131 -4.39 -25.91 3.62
N HIS A 132 -3.21 -26.05 3.01
CA HIS A 132 -2.12 -26.84 3.59
C HIS A 132 -1.41 -26.07 4.70
N THR A 133 -1.40 -26.61 5.92
CA THR A 133 -0.89 -25.92 7.13
C THR A 133 0.57 -25.50 7.03
N ILE A 134 1.46 -26.37 6.54
CA ILE A 134 2.89 -26.04 6.40
C ILE A 134 3.09 -24.87 5.42
N LEU A 135 2.56 -24.98 4.20
CA LEU A 135 2.67 -23.91 3.20
C LEU A 135 2.00 -22.63 3.68
N THR A 136 0.83 -22.72 4.29
CA THR A 136 0.15 -21.59 4.94
C THR A 136 1.11 -20.84 5.86
N ALA A 137 1.78 -21.55 6.77
CA ALA A 137 2.73 -20.94 7.70
C ALA A 137 3.97 -20.34 6.99
N LEU A 138 4.45 -20.95 5.90
CA LEU A 138 5.56 -20.40 5.12
C LEU A 138 5.17 -19.09 4.43
N PHE A 139 4.00 -19.06 3.79
CA PHE A 139 3.50 -17.88 3.11
C PHE A 139 3.15 -16.77 4.10
N ASP A 140 2.53 -17.09 5.24
CA ASP A 140 2.25 -16.08 6.28
C ASP A 140 3.55 -15.45 6.76
N ARG A 141 4.56 -16.27 7.09
CA ARG A 141 5.87 -15.77 7.52
C ARG A 141 6.53 -14.89 6.46
N ALA A 142 6.47 -15.28 5.19
CA ALA A 142 7.06 -14.48 4.12
C ALA A 142 6.30 -13.18 3.91
N LEU A 143 4.96 -13.22 3.90
CA LEU A 143 4.13 -12.02 3.80
C LEU A 143 4.37 -11.06 4.97
N ASP A 144 4.58 -11.56 6.20
CA ASP A 144 4.89 -10.73 7.36
C ASP A 144 6.20 -9.96 7.19
N GLU A 145 7.21 -10.60 6.59
CA GLU A 145 8.51 -9.99 6.34
C GLU A 145 8.42 -8.83 5.33
N PHE A 146 7.56 -8.97 4.32
CA PHE A 146 7.41 -7.98 3.24
C PHE A 146 6.16 -7.10 3.37
N MET A 147 5.36 -7.27 4.41
CA MET A 147 4.14 -6.49 4.63
C MET A 147 4.41 -4.97 4.68
N PRO A 148 5.47 -4.48 5.34
CA PRO A 148 5.76 -3.04 5.36
C PRO A 148 6.04 -2.46 3.96
N VAL A 149 6.63 -3.26 3.07
CA VAL A 149 6.88 -2.85 1.68
C VAL A 149 5.58 -2.78 0.91
N LEU A 150 4.71 -3.79 1.07
CA LEU A 150 3.39 -3.81 0.44
C LEU A 150 2.52 -2.64 0.91
N ASP A 151 2.50 -2.37 2.21
CA ASP A 151 1.76 -1.25 2.81
C ASP A 151 2.20 0.09 2.24
N MET A 152 3.52 0.34 2.25
CA MET A 152 4.10 1.54 1.62
C MET A 152 3.70 1.67 0.15
N LEU A 153 3.79 0.59 -0.63
CA LEU A 153 3.42 0.60 -2.05
C LEU A 153 1.94 0.90 -2.27
N LEU A 154 1.05 0.29 -1.50
CA LEU A 154 -0.38 0.47 -1.63
C LEU A 154 -0.82 1.86 -1.13
N SER A 155 -0.20 2.37 -0.07
CA SER A 155 -0.39 3.74 0.42
C SER A 155 0.07 4.76 -0.63
N GLU A 156 1.27 4.60 -1.20
CA GLU A 156 1.76 5.46 -2.28
C GLU A 156 0.87 5.39 -3.53
N ALA A 157 0.47 4.18 -3.94
CA ALA A 157 -0.37 3.97 -5.12
C ALA A 157 -1.85 4.35 -4.92
N SER A 158 -2.30 4.49 -3.67
CA SER A 158 -3.62 5.04 -3.33
C SER A 158 -3.58 6.54 -3.04
N SER A 159 -2.39 7.12 -2.85
CA SER A 159 -2.21 8.54 -2.58
C SER A 159 -2.51 9.44 -3.79
N LEU A 160 -2.83 10.69 -3.48
CA LEU A 160 -3.17 11.72 -4.45
C LEU A 160 -1.96 12.23 -5.21
N ILE A 161 -1.93 12.03 -6.52
CA ILE A 161 -1.22 12.95 -7.40
C ILE A 161 -2.13 14.15 -7.63
N MET A 162 -1.67 15.34 -7.27
CA MET A 162 -2.31 16.60 -7.66
C MET A 162 -1.61 17.14 -8.92
N PRO A 163 -2.09 16.81 -10.14
CA PRO A 163 -1.44 17.29 -11.36
C PRO A 163 -1.70 18.77 -11.65
N HIS A 164 -2.72 19.39 -11.05
CA HIS A 164 -3.03 20.82 -11.20
C HIS A 164 -4.08 21.29 -10.15
N PRO A 165 -4.14 22.58 -9.79
CA PRO A 165 -5.09 23.11 -8.80
C PRO A 165 -6.56 23.07 -9.26
N ASP A 166 -6.82 22.80 -10.54
CA ASP A 166 -8.16 22.70 -11.14
C ASP A 166 -8.57 21.26 -11.48
N ALA A 167 -7.73 20.25 -11.20
CA ALA A 167 -7.99 18.85 -11.53
C ALA A 167 -8.51 18.08 -10.30
N GLU A 168 -9.58 17.30 -10.48
CA GLU A 168 -10.04 16.36 -9.46
C GLU A 168 -8.93 15.36 -9.15
N ALA A 169 -8.65 15.23 -7.86
CA ALA A 169 -7.59 14.40 -7.32
C ALA A 169 -7.91 12.93 -7.67
N THR A 170 -7.09 12.31 -8.52
CA THR A 170 -7.35 10.95 -9.01
C THR A 170 -6.27 10.01 -8.46
N PRO A 171 -6.63 8.86 -7.87
CA PRO A 171 -5.65 7.92 -7.34
C PRO A 171 -4.78 7.35 -8.48
N LEU A 172 -3.56 6.94 -8.12
CA LEU A 172 -2.65 6.25 -9.03
C LEU A 172 -3.20 4.87 -9.43
N LEU A 173 -3.81 4.16 -8.49
CA LEU A 173 -4.53 2.91 -8.73
C LEU A 173 -5.94 3.20 -9.27
N PRO A 174 -6.28 2.68 -10.47
CA PRO A 174 -7.65 2.61 -10.95
C PRO A 174 -8.59 1.97 -9.93
N GLU A 175 -9.85 2.41 -9.91
CA GLU A 175 -10.88 1.94 -8.97
C GLU A 175 -10.99 0.42 -8.94
N ASP A 176 -11.03 -0.23 -10.10
CA ASP A 176 -11.15 -1.68 -10.23
C ASP A 176 -9.97 -2.43 -9.59
N LEU A 177 -8.75 -1.94 -9.81
CA LEU A 177 -7.56 -2.53 -9.20
C LEU A 177 -7.51 -2.28 -7.69
N ARG A 178 -7.88 -1.09 -7.24
CA ARG A 178 -7.92 -0.75 -5.81
C ARG A 178 -8.94 -1.61 -5.06
N GLN A 179 -10.14 -1.78 -5.61
CA GLN A 179 -11.17 -2.65 -5.04
C GLN A 179 -10.73 -4.13 -4.98
N LEU A 180 -10.02 -4.62 -6.00
CA LEU A 180 -9.44 -5.97 -5.98
C LEU A 180 -8.40 -6.12 -4.86
N TRP A 181 -7.56 -5.12 -4.63
CA TRP A 181 -6.61 -5.13 -3.51
C TRP A 181 -7.31 -5.11 -2.16
N LEU A 182 -8.30 -4.23 -1.97
CA LEU A 182 -9.09 -4.20 -0.73
C LEU A 182 -9.72 -5.57 -0.43
N GLN A 183 -10.25 -6.27 -1.44
CA GLN A 183 -10.78 -7.62 -1.28
C GLN A 183 -9.71 -8.64 -0.87
N ARG A 184 -8.50 -8.57 -1.46
CA ARG A 184 -7.38 -9.45 -1.09
C ARG A 184 -6.95 -9.25 0.36
N ILE A 185 -6.72 -8.00 0.74
CA ILE A 185 -6.28 -7.65 2.10
C ILE A 185 -7.36 -8.02 3.12
N PHE A 186 -8.63 -7.73 2.81
CA PHE A 186 -9.75 -8.12 3.66
C PHE A 186 -9.82 -9.65 3.83
N SER A 187 -9.67 -10.41 2.75
CA SER A 187 -9.68 -11.88 2.79
C SER A 187 -8.50 -12.44 3.60
N LEU A 188 -7.30 -11.86 3.46
CA LEU A 188 -6.13 -12.24 4.25
C LEU A 188 -6.40 -11.97 5.73
N TRP A 189 -6.93 -10.80 6.05
CA TRP A 189 -7.25 -10.41 7.42
C TRP A 189 -8.23 -11.38 8.08
N LEU A 190 -9.28 -11.81 7.38
CA LEU A 190 -10.21 -12.84 7.87
C LEU A 190 -9.50 -14.15 8.17
N LYS A 191 -8.63 -14.63 7.27
CA LYS A 191 -7.85 -15.86 7.50
C LYS A 191 -6.96 -15.74 8.74
N ARG A 192 -6.38 -14.57 9.00
CA ARG A 192 -5.54 -14.32 10.18
C ARG A 192 -6.35 -14.22 11.47
N ILE A 193 -7.53 -13.59 11.44
CA ILE A 193 -8.47 -13.61 12.57
C ILE A 193 -8.85 -15.05 12.93
N ASP A 194 -9.15 -15.88 11.94
CA ASP A 194 -9.50 -17.30 12.13
C ASP A 194 -8.33 -18.12 12.69
N ALA A 195 -7.10 -17.76 12.34
CA ALA A 195 -5.88 -18.33 12.90
C ALA A 195 -5.52 -17.76 14.29
N HIS A 196 -6.35 -16.90 14.87
CA HIS A 196 -6.09 -16.18 16.12
C HIS A 196 -4.83 -15.29 16.10
N GLN A 197 -4.44 -14.85 14.91
CA GLN A 197 -3.40 -13.85 14.70
C GLN A 197 -4.09 -12.48 14.66
N ALA A 198 -4.21 -11.85 15.83
CA ALA A 198 -4.78 -10.51 15.93
C ALA A 198 -3.78 -9.50 15.38
N GLU A 199 -3.91 -9.19 14.09
CA GLU A 199 -3.11 -8.16 13.43
C GLU A 199 -3.90 -6.88 13.26
N GLU A 200 -3.41 -5.82 13.89
CA GLU A 200 -3.99 -4.48 13.81
C GLU A 200 -3.59 -3.77 12.50
N HIS A 201 -2.51 -4.21 11.85
CA HIS A 201 -1.96 -3.57 10.67
C HIS A 201 -2.80 -3.73 9.39
N LEU A 202 -3.38 -4.92 9.13
CA LEU A 202 -4.20 -5.13 7.93
C LEU A 202 -5.47 -4.24 7.91
N PRO A 203 -6.21 -4.07 9.02
CA PRO A 203 -7.27 -3.07 9.12
C PRO A 203 -6.81 -1.65 8.81
N GLU A 204 -5.67 -1.23 9.34
CA GLU A 204 -5.12 0.11 9.10
C GLU A 204 -4.83 0.30 7.61
N MET A 205 -4.13 -0.65 6.98
CA MET A 205 -3.86 -0.62 5.54
C MET A 205 -5.16 -0.57 4.71
N LEU A 206 -6.21 -1.31 5.08
CA LEU A 206 -7.52 -1.20 4.42
C LEU A 206 -8.11 0.21 4.51
N LEU A 207 -7.99 0.87 5.66
CA LEU A 207 -8.51 2.23 5.87
C LEU A 207 -7.68 3.28 5.14
N GLU A 208 -6.36 3.13 5.11
CA GLU A 208 -5.45 4.04 4.41
C GLU A 208 -5.63 3.97 2.89
N MET A 209 -5.85 2.77 2.36
CA MET A 209 -6.08 2.54 0.94
C MET A 209 -7.47 2.94 0.47
N ALA A 210 -8.48 2.85 1.33
CA ALA A 210 -9.87 2.99 0.93
C ALA A 210 -10.25 4.46 0.70
N TRP A 211 -10.82 4.72 -0.46
CA TRP A 211 -11.41 6.00 -0.80
C TRP A 211 -12.90 6.03 -0.47
N HIS A 212 -13.51 7.21 -0.50
CA HIS A 212 -14.95 7.37 -0.26
C HIS A 212 -15.81 6.45 -1.14
N GLU A 213 -15.39 6.19 -2.37
CA GLU A 213 -16.08 5.29 -3.31
C GLU A 213 -15.93 3.80 -2.98
N ASP A 214 -14.92 3.41 -2.19
CA ASP A 214 -14.70 2.02 -1.77
C ASP A 214 -15.41 1.66 -0.46
N VAL A 215 -15.86 2.67 0.31
CA VAL A 215 -16.57 2.46 1.57
C VAL A 215 -17.79 1.54 1.40
N PRO A 216 -18.65 1.68 0.36
CA PRO A 216 -19.75 0.75 0.13
C PRO A 216 -19.29 -0.70 -0.09
N LEU A 217 -18.15 -0.92 -0.76
CA LEU A 217 -17.59 -2.26 -0.97
C LEU A 217 -17.16 -2.87 0.37
N LEU A 218 -16.40 -2.12 1.19
CA LEU A 218 -15.95 -2.61 2.50
C LEU A 218 -17.13 -2.91 3.43
N GLN A 219 -18.15 -2.05 3.43
CA GLN A 219 -19.39 -2.30 4.18
C GLN A 219 -20.11 -3.56 3.69
N TYR A 220 -20.19 -3.77 2.38
CA TYR A 220 -20.79 -4.97 1.80
C TYR A 220 -20.04 -6.24 2.23
N LEU A 221 -18.71 -6.26 2.12
CA LEU A 221 -17.88 -7.39 2.52
C LEU A 221 -18.05 -7.72 4.02
N LEU A 222 -18.01 -6.71 4.88
CA LEU A 222 -18.23 -6.87 6.32
C LEU A 222 -19.62 -7.41 6.64
N GLN A 223 -20.66 -6.86 6.01
CA GLN A 223 -22.03 -7.29 6.24
C GLN A 223 -22.26 -8.73 5.77
N GLN A 224 -21.69 -9.11 4.62
CA GLN A 224 -21.73 -10.47 4.12
C GLN A 224 -21.13 -11.46 5.13
N GLU A 225 -19.99 -11.12 5.72
CA GLU A 225 -19.31 -11.95 6.72
C GLU A 225 -20.02 -11.98 8.08
N LEU A 226 -20.62 -10.88 8.52
CA LEU A 226 -21.41 -10.84 9.75
C LEU A 226 -22.71 -11.65 9.60
N GLN A 227 -23.33 -11.62 8.41
CA GLN A 227 -24.53 -12.40 8.13
C GLN A 227 -24.24 -13.89 7.99
N SER A 228 -23.14 -14.27 7.33
CA SER A 228 -22.73 -15.68 7.23
C SER A 228 -22.46 -16.28 8.62
N SER A 229 -21.85 -15.49 9.49
CA SER A 229 -21.59 -15.81 10.90
C SER A 229 -22.87 -16.03 11.71
N ALA A 230 -23.90 -15.17 11.54
CA ALA A 230 -25.17 -15.28 12.27
C ALA A 230 -25.90 -16.62 12.08
N SER A 231 -25.68 -17.31 10.94
CA SER A 231 -26.25 -18.63 10.67
C SER A 231 -25.80 -19.71 11.68
N TYR A 232 -24.56 -19.61 12.16
CA TYR A 232 -23.94 -20.59 13.08
C TYR A 232 -24.35 -20.40 14.55
N ALA A 233 -25.03 -19.30 14.90
CA ALA A 233 -25.41 -18.96 16.27
C ALA A 233 -26.46 -19.90 16.90
N HIS A 234 -27.06 -20.82 16.13
CA HIS A 234 -28.02 -21.81 16.63
C HIS A 234 -27.38 -23.05 17.28
N SER A 235 -26.04 -23.10 17.35
CA SER A 235 -25.33 -24.13 18.11
C SER A 235 -25.36 -23.79 19.61
N ASN A 236 -25.84 -24.70 20.46
CA ASN A 236 -25.90 -24.54 21.92
C ASN A 236 -24.51 -24.48 22.60
N ILE A 237 -23.42 -24.40 21.85
CA ILE A 237 -22.04 -24.33 22.34
C ILE A 237 -21.53 -22.90 22.12
N VAL A 238 -21.00 -22.30 23.18
CA VAL A 238 -20.35 -20.99 23.11
C VAL A 238 -19.05 -21.11 22.30
N ASP A 239 -19.09 -20.65 21.06
CA ASP A 239 -17.91 -20.55 20.19
C ASP A 239 -17.21 -19.19 20.42
N PHE A 240 -16.17 -19.21 21.24
CA PHE A 240 -15.39 -18.01 21.55
C PHE A 240 -14.64 -17.45 20.33
N SER A 241 -14.24 -18.30 19.40
CA SER A 241 -13.56 -17.89 18.17
C SER A 241 -14.50 -17.08 17.30
N HIS A 242 -15.73 -17.58 17.12
CA HIS A 242 -16.78 -16.87 16.39
C HIS A 242 -17.16 -15.53 17.04
N GLN A 243 -17.31 -15.49 18.37
CA GLN A 243 -17.61 -14.25 19.08
C GLN A 243 -16.48 -13.22 18.96
N SER A 244 -15.22 -13.67 19.01
CA SER A 244 -14.06 -12.81 18.83
C SER A 244 -14.03 -12.22 17.41
N ARG A 245 -14.20 -13.05 16.38
CA ARG A 245 -14.29 -12.61 14.98
C ARG A 245 -15.39 -11.57 14.79
N THR A 246 -16.60 -11.86 15.26
CA THR A 246 -17.75 -10.95 15.15
C THR A 246 -17.44 -9.59 15.78
N ARG A 247 -16.87 -9.56 16.99
CA ARG A 247 -16.53 -8.30 17.67
C ARG A 247 -15.47 -7.49 16.93
N ILE A 248 -14.46 -8.15 16.35
CA ILE A 248 -13.41 -7.49 15.58
C ILE A 248 -14.03 -6.85 14.32
N LEU A 249 -14.87 -7.57 13.59
CA LEU A 249 -15.54 -7.05 12.39
C LEU A 249 -16.50 -5.91 12.72
N GLU A 250 -17.27 -6.02 13.81
CA GLU A 250 -18.15 -4.94 14.29
C GLU A 250 -17.38 -3.69 14.74
N LYS A 251 -16.17 -3.85 15.31
CA LYS A 251 -15.30 -2.73 15.67
C LYS A 251 -14.85 -2.01 14.40
N PHE A 252 -14.32 -2.74 13.43
CA PHE A 252 -13.85 -2.18 12.16
C PHE A 252 -14.98 -1.50 11.36
N LEU A 253 -16.19 -2.07 11.36
CA LEU A 253 -17.36 -1.45 10.72
C LEU A 253 -17.68 -0.05 11.29
N LYS A 254 -17.37 0.21 12.57
CA LYS A 254 -17.56 1.52 13.20
C LYS A 254 -16.45 2.52 12.88
N GLU A 255 -15.29 2.03 12.45
CA GLU A 255 -14.14 2.85 12.07
C GLU A 255 -14.27 3.34 10.61
N LEU A 256 -15.08 2.66 9.78
CA LEU A 256 -15.38 3.13 8.43
C LEU A 256 -16.08 4.51 8.46
N PRO A 257 -15.66 5.47 7.61
CA PRO A 257 -16.30 6.77 7.54
C PRO A 257 -17.78 6.63 7.16
N ALA A 258 -18.63 7.38 7.85
CA ALA A 258 -20.05 7.44 7.54
C ALA A 258 -20.25 8.14 6.19
N LEU A 259 -21.01 7.50 5.29
CA LEU A 259 -21.48 8.10 4.04
C LEU A 259 -22.42 9.29 4.30
#